data_AF-A0AAU6R2Q3-F1
#
_entry.id   AF-A0AAU6R2Q3-F1
#
_cell.length_a   1.000
_cell.length_b   1.000
_cell.length_c   1.000
_cell.angle_alpha   90.00
_cell.angle_beta   90.00
_cell.angle_gamma   90.00
#
_symmetry.space_group_name_H-M   'P 1'
#
loop_
_entity.id
_entity.type
_entity.pdbx_description
1 polymer ?
#
loop_
_entity_poly.entity_id
_entity_poly.type
_entity_poly.pdbx_seq_one_letter_code
_entity_poly.pdbx_strand_id
1 'polypeptide(L)'
;MLLAERHPEAALAPKPGSADRATWLELMIYLANTLLPAMRDWFYADVDGDPLGAEAVRALARRRIEEAWDRLDAHLAGGHEYLVGGKLSTADFLAVILMRWTRNMPRPATGWPHLARYIHRLRALPSFVEVNARERLTDWRNGDD
;
A
#
# COMPACT_ATOMS: atom_id res chain seq x y z
N MET A 1 -4.98 -12.62 3.16
CA MET A 1 -4.11 -13.77 3.49
C MET A 1 -4.72 -15.09 3.05
N LEU A 2 -5.95 -15.46 3.47
CA LEU A 2 -6.57 -16.75 3.14
C LEU A 2 -6.60 -17.10 1.63
N LEU A 3 -6.88 -16.14 0.75
CA LEU A 3 -6.89 -16.39 -0.69
C LEU A 3 -5.53 -16.88 -1.22
N ALA A 4 -4.42 -16.30 -0.74
CA ALA A 4 -3.08 -16.73 -1.13
C ALA A 4 -2.74 -18.13 -0.58
N GLU A 5 -3.26 -18.50 0.59
CA GLU A 5 -3.09 -19.84 1.16
C GLU A 5 -3.87 -20.91 0.40
N ARG A 6 -5.10 -20.58 -0.05
CA ARG A 6 -5.96 -21.50 -0.79
C ARG A 6 -5.53 -21.71 -2.25
N HIS A 7 -4.67 -20.82 -2.75
CA HIS A 7 -4.14 -20.82 -4.11
C HIS A 7 -2.61 -20.74 -4.10
N PRO A 8 -1.90 -21.71 -3.48
CA PRO A 8 -0.45 -21.66 -3.34
C PRO A 8 0.29 -21.68 -4.69
N GLU A 9 -0.34 -22.19 -5.75
CA GLU A 9 0.16 -22.18 -7.13
C GLU A 9 0.40 -20.77 -7.67
N ALA A 10 -0.32 -19.77 -7.17
CA ALA A 10 -0.15 -18.37 -7.55
C ALA A 10 1.06 -17.70 -6.86
N ALA A 11 1.66 -18.36 -5.86
CA ALA A 11 2.84 -17.89 -5.12
C ALA A 11 2.72 -16.47 -4.52
N LEU A 12 1.51 -16.01 -4.17
CA LEU A 12 1.24 -14.67 -3.63
C LEU A 12 1.47 -14.53 -2.11
N ALA A 13 2.06 -15.53 -1.48
CA ALA A 13 2.57 -15.48 -0.12
C ALA A 13 3.78 -16.43 -0.03
N PRO A 14 4.82 -16.10 0.78
CA PRO A 14 5.88 -17.05 1.06
C PRO A 14 5.33 -18.33 1.67
N LYS A 15 5.94 -19.48 1.34
CA LYS A 15 5.49 -20.78 1.86
C LYS A 15 5.58 -20.83 3.39
N PRO A 16 4.67 -21.54 4.08
CA PRO A 16 4.83 -21.83 5.50
C PRO A 16 6.22 -22.43 5.79
N GLY A 17 6.89 -21.93 6.82
CA GLY A 17 8.24 -22.35 7.21
C GLY A 17 9.39 -21.74 6.40
N SER A 18 9.12 -20.96 5.36
CA SER A 18 10.19 -20.21 4.65
C SER A 18 10.71 -19.02 5.48
N ALA A 19 11.95 -18.63 5.25
CA ALA A 19 12.57 -17.49 5.94
C ALA A 19 11.78 -16.18 5.74
N ASP A 20 11.26 -15.95 4.53
CA ASP A 20 10.51 -14.74 4.17
C ASP A 20 9.10 -14.69 4.79
N ARG A 21 8.62 -15.80 5.36
CA ARG A 21 7.25 -15.88 5.91
C ARG A 21 7.05 -14.92 7.07
N ALA A 22 8.05 -14.77 7.94
CA ALA A 22 7.97 -13.88 9.08
C ALA A 22 7.87 -12.42 8.63
N THR A 23 8.73 -12.00 7.70
CA THR A 23 8.71 -10.66 7.10
C THR A 23 7.38 -10.36 6.41
N TRP A 24 6.81 -11.32 5.68
CA TRP A 24 5.50 -11.14 5.06
C TRP A 24 4.37 -10.97 6.09
N LEU A 25 4.33 -11.78 7.15
CA LEU A 25 3.33 -11.63 8.21
C LEU A 25 3.48 -10.29 8.94
N GLU A 26 4.71 -9.90 9.28
CA GLU A 26 5.00 -8.62 9.92
C GLU A 26 4.50 -7.46 9.06
N LEU A 27 4.84 -7.45 7.77
CA LEU A 27 4.43 -6.39 6.87
C LEU A 27 2.91 -6.35 6.68
N MET A 28 2.26 -7.51 6.51
CA MET A 28 0.80 -7.58 6.40
C MET A 28 0.10 -7.01 7.65
N ILE A 29 0.60 -7.34 8.84
CA ILE A 29 0.08 -6.81 10.11
C ILE A 29 0.38 -5.31 10.24
N TYR A 30 1.57 -4.85 9.85
CA TYR A 30 1.93 -3.44 9.87
C TYR A 30 1.01 -2.61 8.97
N LEU A 31 0.78 -3.05 7.72
CA LEU A 31 -0.16 -2.40 6.81
C LEU A 31 -1.58 -2.38 7.39
N ALA A 32 -2.01 -3.48 8.01
CA ALA A 32 -3.37 -3.62 8.54
C ALA A 32 -3.62 -2.86 9.84
N ASN A 33 -2.62 -2.73 10.71
CA ASN A 33 -2.78 -2.20 12.05
C ASN A 33 -2.10 -0.82 12.25
N THR A 34 -1.31 -0.37 11.29
CA THR A 34 -0.67 0.96 11.32
C THR A 34 -1.20 1.86 10.21
N LEU A 35 -1.09 1.44 8.95
CA LEU A 35 -1.52 2.29 7.83
C LEU A 35 -3.03 2.36 7.69
N LEU A 36 -3.75 1.22 7.70
CA LEU A 36 -5.21 1.23 7.55
C LEU A 36 -5.92 2.11 8.60
N PRO A 37 -5.58 2.05 9.91
CA PRO A 37 -6.16 2.95 10.89
C PRO A 37 -5.83 4.42 10.60
N ALA A 38 -4.58 4.73 10.25
CA ALA A 38 -4.22 6.10 9.88
C ALA A 38 -4.97 6.60 8.62
N MET A 39 -5.24 5.72 7.65
CA MET A 39 -6.09 6.06 6.50
C MET A 39 -7.52 6.37 6.94
N ARG A 40 -8.08 5.58 7.86
CA ARG A 40 -9.42 5.82 8.39
C ARG A 40 -9.50 7.18 9.10
N ASP A 41 -8.53 7.47 9.97
CA ASP A 41 -8.39 8.77 10.63
C ASP A 41 -8.28 9.90 9.59
N TRP A 42 -7.48 9.71 8.54
CA TRP A 42 -7.33 10.72 7.48
C TRP A 42 -8.63 11.00 6.74
N PHE A 43 -9.43 9.98 6.39
CA PHE A 43 -10.63 10.17 5.58
C PHE A 43 -11.86 10.59 6.38
N TYR A 44 -11.98 10.13 7.62
CA TYR A 44 -13.23 10.14 8.38
C TYR A 44 -13.12 10.82 9.76
N ALA A 45 -12.06 11.59 10.04
CA ALA A 45 -11.89 12.25 11.34
C ALA A 45 -13.11 13.06 11.81
N ASP A 46 -13.78 13.74 10.88
CA ASP A 46 -14.98 14.56 11.10
C ASP A 46 -16.29 13.76 11.17
N VAL A 47 -16.23 12.46 10.85
CA VAL A 47 -17.38 11.55 10.88
C VAL A 47 -17.31 10.61 12.09
N ASP A 48 -16.13 10.07 12.39
CA ASP A 48 -15.90 9.12 13.48
C ASP A 48 -15.69 9.80 14.84
N GLY A 49 -15.29 11.08 14.85
CA GLY A 49 -14.98 11.86 16.04
C GLY A 49 -15.72 13.20 16.09
N ASP A 50 -15.30 14.08 17.02
CA ASP A 50 -15.78 15.46 17.06
C ASP A 50 -15.25 16.24 15.85
N PRO A 51 -16.12 16.81 15.00
CA PRO A 51 -15.71 17.62 13.85
C PRO A 51 -14.76 18.77 14.21
N LEU A 52 -14.85 19.34 15.43
CA LEU A 52 -13.96 20.40 15.88
C LEU A 52 -12.50 19.93 16.06
N GLY A 53 -12.30 18.64 16.33
CA GLY A 53 -10.98 18.02 16.48
C GLY A 53 -10.42 17.40 15.19
N ALA A 54 -11.20 17.39 14.10
CA ALA A 54 -10.89 16.59 12.92
C ALA A 54 -9.56 16.96 12.25
N GLU A 55 -9.23 18.26 12.19
CA GLU A 55 -7.98 18.72 11.58
C GLU A 55 -6.74 18.23 12.34
N ALA A 56 -6.78 18.20 13.67
CA ALA A 56 -5.67 17.68 14.48
C ALA A 56 -5.47 16.17 14.27
N VAL A 57 -6.57 15.43 14.14
CA VAL A 57 -6.56 13.99 13.82
C VAL A 57 -5.99 13.75 12.42
N ARG A 58 -6.47 14.49 11.40
CA ARG A 58 -5.95 14.43 10.02
C ARG A 58 -4.45 14.76 9.97
N ALA A 59 -3.99 15.75 10.73
CA ALA A 59 -2.57 16.09 10.81
C ALA A 59 -1.71 14.96 11.40
N LEU A 60 -2.17 14.29 12.46
CA LEU A 60 -1.47 13.12 13.02
C LEU A 60 -1.50 11.93 12.05
N ALA A 61 -2.65 11.64 11.46
CA ALA A 61 -2.84 10.58 10.48
C ALA A 61 -1.90 10.76 9.28
N ARG A 62 -1.83 11.99 8.76
CA ARG A 62 -0.91 12.35 7.68
C ARG A 62 0.53 12.03 8.04
N ARG A 63 1.03 12.46 9.21
CA ARG A 63 2.41 12.15 9.64
C ARG A 63 2.68 10.64 9.67
N ARG A 64 1.77 9.85 10.24
CA ARG A 64 1.90 8.38 10.30
C ARG A 64 1.93 7.73 8.90
N ILE A 65 1.11 8.23 7.98
CA ILE A 65 1.07 7.76 6.59
C ILE A 65 2.39 8.11 5.89
N GLU A 66 2.86 9.35 6.02
CA GLU A 66 4.11 9.79 5.39
C GLU A 66 5.33 9.06 5.97
N GLU A 67 5.39 8.82 7.29
CA GLU A 67 6.44 8.01 7.95
C GLU A 67 6.44 6.56 7.44
N ALA A 68 5.26 5.98 7.20
CA ALA A 68 5.17 4.66 6.58
C ALA A 68 5.74 4.65 5.16
N TRP A 69 5.50 5.71 4.38
CA TRP A 69 6.09 5.85 3.06
C TRP A 69 7.59 6.05 3.10
N ASP A 70 8.12 6.83 4.06
CA ASP A 70 9.56 6.93 4.28
C ASP A 70 10.19 5.55 4.55
N ARG A 71 9.56 4.74 5.42
CA ARG A 71 10.03 3.36 5.70
C ARG A 71 10.04 2.48 4.45
N LEU A 72 8.96 2.48 3.67
CA LEU A 72 8.85 1.63 2.47
C LEU A 72 9.72 2.13 1.32
N ASP A 73 9.87 3.44 1.14
CA ASP A 73 10.77 4.02 0.15
C ASP A 73 12.23 3.68 0.48
N ALA A 74 12.64 3.80 1.74
CA ALA A 74 13.97 3.40 2.18
C ALA A 74 14.23 1.90 1.97
N HIS A 75 13.22 1.05 2.21
CA HIS A 75 13.33 -0.38 1.90
C HIS A 75 13.56 -0.62 0.41
N LEU A 76 12.81 0.05 -0.47
CA LEU A 76 12.93 -0.08 -1.93
C LEU A 76 14.21 0.57 -2.49
N ALA A 77 14.76 1.58 -1.80
CA ALA A 77 16.05 2.18 -2.14
C ALA A 77 17.21 1.16 -2.11
N GLY A 78 17.07 0.09 -1.32
CA GLY A 78 18.00 -1.04 -1.30
C GLY A 78 18.02 -1.90 -2.59
N GLY A 79 17.26 -1.53 -3.62
CA GLY A 79 17.21 -2.24 -4.90
C GLY A 79 16.14 -3.33 -4.98
N HIS A 80 15.30 -3.46 -3.95
CA HIS A 80 14.24 -4.46 -3.92
C HIS A 80 13.16 -4.16 -4.97
N GLU A 81 12.76 -5.19 -5.73
CA GLU A 81 11.68 -5.06 -6.69
C GLU A 81 10.29 -5.12 -6.03
N TYR A 82 10.17 -5.97 -5.00
CA TYR A 82 8.97 -6.21 -4.22
C TYR A 82 9.29 -6.13 -2.73
N LEU A 83 8.26 -5.99 -1.91
CA LEU A 83 8.43 -5.71 -0.47
C LEU A 83 8.93 -6.93 0.34
N VAL A 84 8.79 -8.16 -0.18
CA VAL A 84 9.19 -9.37 0.53
C VAL A 84 9.79 -10.41 -0.42
N GLY A 85 10.92 -11.01 -0.03
CA GLY A 85 11.49 -12.20 -0.69
C GLY A 85 11.84 -12.01 -2.18
N GLY A 86 11.93 -10.77 -2.66
CA GLY A 86 12.18 -10.44 -4.06
C GLY A 86 11.08 -10.91 -5.03
N LYS A 87 9.86 -11.17 -4.54
CA LYS A 87 8.75 -11.68 -5.36
C LYS A 87 7.45 -10.95 -5.05
N LEU A 88 6.62 -10.79 -6.08
CA LEU A 88 5.29 -10.21 -5.94
C LEU A 88 4.45 -11.05 -4.96
N SER A 89 3.84 -10.37 -4.00
CA SER A 89 3.00 -10.99 -2.97
C SER A 89 1.75 -10.17 -2.70
N THR A 90 0.86 -10.72 -1.88
CA THR A 90 -0.29 -9.97 -1.35
C THR A 90 0.09 -8.74 -0.53
N ALA A 91 1.30 -8.66 0.02
CA ALA A 91 1.76 -7.45 0.71
C ALA A 91 1.92 -6.29 -0.27
N ASP A 92 2.42 -6.57 -1.48
CA ASP A 92 2.57 -5.57 -2.53
C ASP A 92 1.22 -5.04 -3.01
N PHE A 93 0.24 -5.94 -3.15
CA PHE A 93 -1.13 -5.56 -3.52
C PHE A 93 -1.84 -4.74 -2.44
N LEU A 94 -1.65 -5.07 -1.16
CA LEU A 94 -2.20 -4.26 -0.07
C LEU A 94 -1.50 -2.90 0.01
N ALA A 95 -0.18 -2.86 -0.17
CA ALA A 95 0.57 -1.61 -0.14
C ALA A 95 0.16 -0.67 -1.29
N VAL A 96 0.02 -1.18 -2.52
CA VAL A 96 -0.31 -0.32 -3.68
C VAL A 96 -1.72 0.26 -3.61
N ILE A 97 -2.70 -0.45 -3.05
CA ILE A 97 -4.04 0.13 -2.84
C ILE A 97 -4.02 1.23 -1.77
N LEU A 98 -3.24 1.06 -0.70
CA LEU A 98 -3.06 2.10 0.31
C LEU A 98 -2.34 3.33 -0.29
N MET A 99 -1.35 3.11 -1.15
CA MET A 99 -0.69 4.19 -1.90
C MET A 99 -1.69 4.92 -2.81
N ARG A 100 -2.62 4.21 -3.46
CA ARG A 100 -3.70 4.82 -4.27
C ARG A 100 -4.60 5.74 -3.46
N TRP A 101 -4.88 5.38 -2.21
CA TRP A 101 -5.73 6.20 -1.36
C TRP A 101 -5.10 7.57 -1.05
N THR A 102 -3.79 7.67 -1.08
CA THR A 102 -3.08 8.95 -0.85
C THR A 102 -3.08 9.92 -2.03
N ARG A 103 -3.66 9.56 -3.19
CA ARG A 103 -3.57 10.37 -4.43
C ARG A 103 -4.05 11.82 -4.30
N ASN A 104 -4.96 12.10 -3.35
CA ASN A 104 -5.48 13.43 -3.07
C ASN A 104 -4.94 14.04 -1.77
N MET A 105 -3.94 13.42 -1.14
CA MET A 105 -3.24 14.01 -0.01
C MET A 105 -2.27 15.09 -0.50
N PRO A 106 -1.86 16.04 0.37
CA PRO A 106 -0.89 17.06 -0.02
C PRO A 106 0.44 16.50 -0.53
N ARG A 107 0.84 15.32 -0.05
CA ARG A 107 1.94 14.53 -0.62
C ARG A 107 1.44 13.10 -0.89
N PRO A 108 1.07 12.76 -2.14
CA PRO A 108 0.71 11.40 -2.50
C PRO A 108 1.95 10.48 -2.47
N ALA A 109 1.74 9.17 -2.37
CA ALA A 109 2.82 8.17 -2.33
C ALA A 109 3.73 8.21 -3.58
N THR A 110 3.26 8.74 -4.71
CA THR A 110 4.08 9.00 -5.91
C THR A 110 5.11 10.13 -5.71
N GLY A 111 5.05 10.87 -4.60
CA GLY A 111 6.03 11.89 -4.21
C GLY A 111 7.30 11.35 -3.54
N TRP A 112 7.46 10.03 -3.48
CA TRP A 112 8.69 9.35 -3.05
C TRP A 112 9.29 8.60 -4.23
N PRO A 113 10.60 8.75 -4.53
CA PRO A 113 11.16 8.32 -5.81
C PRO A 113 11.17 6.79 -6.02
N HIS A 114 11.49 6.01 -4.99
CA HIS A 114 11.51 4.54 -5.11
C HIS A 114 10.10 3.97 -5.08
N LEU A 115 9.21 4.56 -4.27
CA LEU A 115 7.78 4.25 -4.29
C LEU A 115 7.14 4.58 -5.63
N ALA A 116 7.44 5.71 -6.25
CA ALA A 116 6.90 6.09 -7.56
C ALA A 116 7.26 5.05 -8.63
N ARG A 117 8.53 4.62 -8.67
CA ARG A 117 9.00 3.55 -9.57
C ARG A 117 8.31 2.22 -9.27
N TYR A 118 8.18 1.87 -7.99
CA TYR A 118 7.48 0.66 -7.56
C TYR A 118 6.00 0.66 -7.94
N ILE A 119 5.28 1.76 -7.70
CA ILE A 119 3.89 1.98 -8.09
C ILE A 119 3.74 1.87 -9.60
N HIS A 120 4.61 2.52 -10.38
CA HIS A 120 4.57 2.47 -11.84
C HIS A 120 4.67 1.03 -12.35
N ARG A 121 5.56 0.20 -11.78
CA ARG A 121 5.67 -1.23 -12.13
C ARG A 121 4.39 -2.00 -11.79
N LEU A 122 3.84 -1.80 -10.60
CA LEU A 122 2.62 -2.51 -10.19
C LEU A 122 1.39 -2.10 -11.00
N ARG A 123 1.27 -0.82 -11.36
CA ARG A 123 0.20 -0.34 -12.24
C ARG A 123 0.28 -0.90 -13.66
N ALA A 124 1.48 -1.32 -14.10
CA ALA A 124 1.69 -1.96 -15.39
C ALA A 124 1.32 -3.46 -15.41
N LEU A 125 1.01 -4.07 -14.26
CA LEU A 125 0.61 -5.47 -14.21
C LEU A 125 -0.71 -5.67 -15.00
N PRO A 126 -0.84 -6.73 -15.81
CA PRO A 126 -2.07 -7.03 -16.54
C PRO A 126 -3.31 -7.11 -15.62
N SER A 127 -3.14 -7.67 -14.41
CA SER A 127 -4.21 -7.75 -13.41
C SER A 127 -4.63 -6.38 -12.88
N PHE A 128 -3.71 -5.42 -12.76
CA PHE A 128 -4.02 -4.06 -12.36
C PHE A 128 -4.79 -3.33 -13.46
N VAL A 129 -4.35 -3.47 -14.72
CA VAL A 129 -5.07 -2.90 -15.87
C VAL A 129 -6.50 -3.47 -15.95
N GLU A 130 -6.63 -4.79 -15.84
CA GLU A 130 -7.91 -5.49 -15.90
C GLU A 130 -8.87 -5.05 -14.78
N VAL A 131 -8.40 -4.96 -13.53
CA VAL A 131 -9.29 -4.55 -12.43
C VAL A 131 -9.75 -3.09 -12.60
N ASN A 132 -8.88 -2.19 -13.06
CA ASN A 132 -9.29 -0.81 -13.32
C ASN A 132 -10.31 -0.73 -14.47
N ALA A 133 -10.17 -1.56 -15.51
CA ALA A 133 -11.15 -1.64 -16.59
C ALA A 133 -12.52 -2.15 -16.08
N ARG A 134 -12.55 -3.20 -15.26
CA ARG A 134 -13.79 -3.76 -14.68
C ARG A 134 -14.49 -2.78 -13.73
N GLU A 135 -13.70 -2.11 -12.88
CA GLU A 135 -14.18 -1.16 -11.88
C GLU A 135 -14.36 0.27 -12.44
N ARG A 136 -14.07 0.49 -13.73
CA ARG A 136 -14.15 1.79 -14.43
C ARG A 136 -13.32 2.90 -13.76
N LEU A 137 -12.17 2.53 -13.22
CA LEU A 137 -11.24 3.45 -12.58
C LEU A 137 -10.33 4.10 -13.62
N THR A 138 -10.21 5.43 -13.59
CA THR A 138 -9.52 6.23 -14.61
C THR A 138 -8.60 7.32 -14.06
N ASP A 139 -8.44 7.39 -12.73
CA ASP A 139 -7.80 8.51 -12.02
C ASP A 139 -6.47 8.15 -11.35
N TRP A 140 -5.84 7.04 -11.73
CA TRP A 140 -4.62 6.53 -11.08
C TRP A 140 -3.87 5.42 -11.84
N ARG A 141 -3.99 5.35 -13.16
CA ARG A 141 -3.27 4.39 -14.02
C ARG A 141 -1.94 5.01 -14.48
N ASN A 142 -1.10 4.24 -15.15
CA ASN A 142 0.07 4.82 -15.82
C ASN A 142 -0.42 5.66 -17.01
N GLY A 143 0.06 6.90 -17.11
CA GLY A 143 -0.37 7.86 -18.13
C GLY A 143 -1.60 8.71 -17.76
N ASP A 144 -2.15 8.56 -16.54
CA ASP A 144 -3.16 9.47 -16.00
C ASP A 144 -2.52 10.68 -15.25
N ASP A 145 -1.20 10.86 -15.36
CA ASP A 145 -0.44 11.96 -14.72
C ASP A 145 -0.64 13.31 -15.43
#